data_AF-A0A3Q0FN32-F1
#
_entry.id   AF-A0A3Q0FN32-F1
#
_cell.length_a   1.000
_cell.length_b   1.000
_cell.length_c   1.000
_cell.angle_alpha   90.00
_cell.angle_beta   90.00
_cell.angle_gamma   90.00
#
_symmetry.space_group_name_H-M   'P 1'
#
loop_
_entity.id
_entity.type
_entity.pdbx_description
1 polymer ?
#
loop_
_entity_poly.entity_id
_entity_poly.type
_entity_poly.pdbx_seq_one_letter_code
_entity_poly.pdbx_strand_id
1 'polypeptide(L)'
;MDLVRPPAAPCLALALALDAPHSSDENLLALLREAVQSQSDRTDQVLAGQGVDGHLLGLRLAAIADGQRLPELFMDPAFALATHWRLLTGQVSSPLPPSPPWWGGALDGVFQGVSGGGGPRVGGTGIGGVGGGEL
;
A
#
# COMPACT_ATOMS: atom_id res chain seq x y z
N MET A 1 -6.22 -7.11 -10.05
CA MET A 1 -6.17 -5.78 -9.42
C MET A 1 -4.72 -5.47 -9.15
N ASP A 2 -4.26 -4.30 -9.58
CA ASP A 2 -2.88 -3.87 -9.45
C ASP A 2 -2.65 -3.13 -8.12
N LEU A 3 -1.39 -2.92 -7.73
CA LEU A 3 -1.02 -2.29 -6.46
C LEU A 3 -1.00 -0.77 -6.59
N VAL A 4 -1.57 -0.09 -5.59
CA VAL A 4 -1.48 1.37 -5.47
C VAL A 4 -0.28 1.70 -4.59
N ARG A 5 0.85 2.03 -5.23
CA ARG A 5 2.03 2.54 -4.52
C ARG A 5 1.80 4.00 -4.11
N PRO A 6 2.06 4.40 -2.85
CA PRO A 6 1.94 5.78 -2.44
C PRO A 6 2.81 6.71 -3.30
N PRO A 7 2.34 7.91 -3.68
CA PRO A 7 3.14 8.87 -4.43
C PRO A 7 4.28 9.37 -3.55
N ALA A 8 5.49 8.88 -3.83
CA ALA A 8 6.64 9.03 -2.94
C ALA A 8 6.96 10.49 -2.58
N ALA A 9 7.03 11.39 -3.56
CA ALA A 9 7.43 12.78 -3.33
C ALA A 9 6.47 13.55 -2.40
N PRO A 10 5.16 13.66 -2.69
CA PRO A 10 4.25 14.43 -1.85
C PRO A 10 3.99 13.77 -0.49
N CYS A 11 3.92 12.43 -0.42
CA CYS A 11 3.78 11.73 0.86
C CYS A 11 5.03 11.90 1.75
N LEU A 12 6.24 11.88 1.17
CA LEU A 12 7.47 12.12 1.90
C LEU A 12 7.56 13.57 2.40
N ALA A 13 7.22 14.54 1.54
CA ALA A 13 7.20 15.94 1.93
C ALA A 13 6.26 16.19 3.12
N LEU A 14 5.06 15.60 3.09
CA LEU A 14 4.11 15.65 4.20
C LEU A 14 4.68 14.98 5.46
N ALA A 15 5.25 13.77 5.35
CA ALA A 15 5.79 13.04 6.49
C ALA A 15 6.93 13.82 7.18
N LEU A 16 7.83 14.40 6.39
CA LEU A 16 8.91 15.24 6.92
C LEU A 16 8.39 16.52 7.56
N ALA A 17 7.36 17.14 6.99
CA ALA A 17 6.73 18.33 7.58
C ALA A 17 6.03 18.00 8.90
N LEU A 18 5.37 16.84 9.01
CA LEU A 18 4.74 16.37 10.25
C LEU A 18 5.76 16.10 11.37
N ASP A 19 6.97 15.67 11.03
CA ASP A 19 8.05 15.39 11.99
C ASP A 19 8.84 16.67 12.36
N ALA A 20 8.67 17.77 11.62
CA ALA A 20 9.39 19.01 11.87
C ALA A 20 8.78 19.78 13.05
N PRO A 21 9.60 20.29 14.00
CA PRO A 21 9.10 20.92 15.23
C PRO A 21 8.39 22.27 15.04
N HIS A 22 8.52 22.90 13.87
CA HIS A 22 8.07 24.28 13.62
C HIS A 22 7.37 24.46 12.25
N SER A 23 6.75 23.43 11.70
CA SER A 23 5.91 23.59 10.51
C SER A 23 4.66 24.41 10.83
N SER A 24 4.40 25.47 10.08
CA SER A 24 3.15 26.24 10.18
C SER A 24 1.95 25.39 9.74
N ASP A 25 0.81 25.56 10.41
CA ASP A 25 -0.45 24.86 10.08
C ASP A 25 -0.87 25.05 8.61
N GLU A 26 -0.67 26.24 8.04
CA GLU A 26 -0.99 26.53 6.63
C GLU A 26 -0.17 25.67 5.66
N ASN A 27 1.14 25.58 5.89
CA ASN A 27 2.03 24.73 5.10
C ASN A 27 1.67 23.24 5.25
N LEU A 28 1.38 22.79 6.47
CA LEU A 28 0.99 21.41 6.71
C LEU A 28 -0.32 21.05 5.99
N LEU A 29 -1.30 21.95 6.04
CA LEU A 29 -2.57 21.78 5.33
C LEU A 29 -2.37 21.74 3.81
N ALA A 30 -1.50 22.58 3.26
CA ALA A 30 -1.18 22.58 1.84
C ALA A 30 -0.56 21.24 1.41
N LEU A 31 0.46 20.76 2.12
CA LEU A 31 1.10 19.47 1.87
C LEU A 31 0.15 18.29 2.04
N LEU A 32 -0.74 18.35 3.03
CA LEU A 32 -1.76 17.32 3.24
C LEU A 32 -2.69 17.22 2.04
N ARG A 33 -3.18 18.37 1.54
CA ARG A 33 -4.06 18.41 0.36
C ARG A 33 -3.37 17.88 -0.89
N GLU A 34 -2.12 18.26 -1.09
CA GLU A 34 -1.32 17.79 -2.22
C GLU A 34 -1.09 16.27 -2.16
N ALA A 35 -0.72 15.73 -1.00
CA ALA A 35 -0.50 14.30 -0.81
C ALA A 35 -1.78 13.50 -1.01
N VAL A 36 -2.91 13.96 -0.47
CA VAL A 36 -4.22 13.31 -0.65
C VAL A 36 -4.66 13.35 -2.10
N GLN A 37 -4.53 14.49 -2.79
CA GLN A 37 -4.89 14.59 -4.20
C GLN A 37 -4.03 13.66 -5.06
N SER A 38 -2.72 13.67 -4.84
CA SER A 38 -1.78 12.80 -5.57
C SER A 38 -2.07 11.31 -5.35
N GLN A 39 -2.50 10.94 -4.13
CA GLN A 39 -2.89 9.57 -3.80
C GLN A 39 -4.20 9.18 -4.52
N SER A 40 -5.18 10.07 -4.58
CA SER A 40 -6.42 9.87 -5.33
C SER A 40 -6.13 9.69 -6.82
N ASP A 41 -5.35 10.60 -7.42
CA ASP A 41 -4.98 10.54 -8.84
C ASP A 41 -4.23 9.25 -9.17
N ARG A 42 -3.33 8.81 -8.28
CA ARG A 42 -2.63 7.52 -8.42
C ARG A 42 -3.61 6.35 -8.37
N THR A 43 -4.58 6.39 -7.47
CA THR A 43 -5.60 5.34 -7.35
C THR A 43 -6.42 5.26 -8.63
N ASP A 44 -6.86 6.40 -9.16
CA ASP A 44 -7.63 6.46 -10.41
C ASP A 44 -6.83 5.92 -11.61
N GLN A 45 -5.53 6.26 -11.70
CA GLN A 45 -4.63 5.71 -12.72
C GLN A 45 -4.53 4.18 -12.63
N VAL A 46 -4.33 3.64 -11.42
CA VAL A 46 -4.21 2.19 -11.20
C VAL A 46 -5.54 1.49 -11.54
N LEU A 47 -6.68 2.08 -11.17
CA LEU A 47 -8.00 1.57 -11.53
C LEU A 47 -8.24 1.60 -13.05
N ALA A 48 -7.68 2.58 -13.75
CA ALA A 48 -7.67 2.66 -15.21
C ALA A 48 -6.63 1.72 -15.89
N GLY A 49 -5.98 0.83 -15.12
CA GLY A 49 -5.01 -0.14 -15.65
C GLY A 49 -3.62 0.44 -15.95
N GLN A 50 -3.31 1.64 -15.43
CA GLN A 50 -2.01 2.30 -15.55
C GLN A 50 -1.08 1.98 -14.36
N GLY A 51 -1.34 0.87 -13.64
CA GLY A 51 -0.46 0.39 -12.59
C GLY A 51 0.77 -0.32 -13.17
N VAL A 52 1.89 -0.27 -12.45
CA VAL A 52 3.18 -0.78 -12.94
C VAL A 52 3.44 -2.23 -12.54
N ASP A 53 2.93 -2.66 -11.37
CA ASP A 53 3.28 -3.96 -10.81
C ASP A 53 2.64 -5.10 -11.61
N GLY A 54 1.41 -4.90 -12.10
CA GLY A 54 0.75 -5.83 -13.02
C GLY A 54 1.52 -6.00 -14.33
N HIS A 55 2.01 -4.90 -14.91
CA HIS A 55 2.79 -4.94 -16.16
C HIS A 55 4.14 -5.63 -15.97
N LEU A 56 4.87 -5.31 -14.90
CA LEU A 56 6.15 -5.96 -14.59
C LEU A 56 5.99 -7.45 -14.31
N LEU A 57 4.93 -7.86 -13.61
CA LEU A 57 4.60 -9.26 -13.41
C LEU A 57 4.31 -9.96 -14.74
N GLY A 58 3.50 -9.34 -15.60
CA GLY A 58 3.18 -9.88 -16.92
C GLY A 58 4.42 -10.11 -17.78
N LEU A 59 5.33 -9.12 -17.85
CA LEU A 59 6.59 -9.21 -18.58
C LEU A 59 7.48 -10.36 -18.06
N ARG A 60 7.57 -10.52 -16.73
CA ARG A 60 8.33 -11.61 -16.12
C ARG A 60 7.75 -12.97 -16.49
N LEU A 61 6.43 -13.14 -16.39
CA LEU A 61 5.77 -14.40 -16.72
C LEU A 61 5.85 -14.73 -18.20
N ALA A 62 5.74 -13.73 -19.09
CA ALA A 62 5.89 -13.91 -20.53
C ALA A 62 7.31 -14.42 -20.89
N ALA A 63 8.36 -13.80 -20.35
CA ALA A 63 9.73 -14.25 -20.57
C ALA A 63 9.96 -15.69 -20.10
N ILE A 64 9.36 -16.08 -18.96
CA ILE A 64 9.43 -17.44 -18.43
C ILE A 64 8.69 -18.43 -19.35
N ALA A 65 7.48 -18.07 -19.82
CA ALA A 65 6.67 -18.91 -20.69
C ALA A 65 7.37 -19.17 -22.04
N ASP A 66 8.07 -18.17 -22.57
CA ASP A 66 8.82 -18.27 -23.83
C ASP A 66 10.20 -18.92 -23.66
N GLY A 67 10.57 -19.34 -22.44
CA GLY A 67 11.89 -19.91 -22.14
C GLY A 67 13.05 -18.94 -22.36
N GLN A 68 12.77 -17.64 -22.38
CA GLN A 68 13.77 -16.60 -22.58
C GLN A 68 14.56 -16.34 -21.29
N ARG A 69 15.77 -15.82 -21.45
CA ARG A 69 16.53 -15.31 -20.31
C ARG A 69 15.79 -14.13 -19.71
N LEU A 70 15.61 -14.17 -18.39
CA LEU A 70 14.94 -13.09 -17.66
C LEU A 70 15.72 -11.77 -17.83
N PRO A 71 15.04 -10.65 -18.17
CA PRO A 71 15.70 -9.35 -18.29
C PRO A 71 16.46 -8.95 -17.02
N GLU A 72 17.57 -8.22 -17.19
CA GLU A 72 18.44 -7.79 -16.09
C GLU A 72 17.70 -6.95 -15.03
N LEU A 73 16.68 -6.21 -15.44
CA LEU A 73 15.80 -5.46 -14.55
C LEU A 73 15.25 -6.31 -13.38
N PHE A 74 14.88 -7.58 -13.63
CA PHE A 74 14.31 -8.44 -12.59
C PHE A 74 15.36 -9.08 -11.67
N MET A 75 16.65 -8.93 -12.01
CA MET A 75 17.78 -9.37 -11.19
C MET A 75 18.37 -8.20 -10.38
N ASP A 76 17.91 -6.97 -10.62
CA ASP A 76 18.40 -5.79 -9.94
C ASP A 76 17.99 -5.78 -8.44
N PRO A 77 18.92 -5.49 -7.51
CA PRO A 77 18.58 -5.34 -6.09
C PRO A 77 17.49 -4.30 -5.82
N ALA A 78 17.39 -3.23 -6.62
CA ALA A 78 16.35 -2.23 -6.53
C ALA A 78 14.97 -2.80 -6.87
N PHE A 79 14.87 -3.73 -7.81
CA PHE A 79 13.62 -4.45 -8.08
C PHE A 79 13.22 -5.34 -6.90
N ALA A 80 14.18 -6.04 -6.29
CA ALA A 80 13.95 -6.83 -5.09
C ALA A 80 13.44 -5.95 -3.93
N LEU A 81 14.04 -4.78 -3.70
CA LEU A 81 13.58 -3.81 -2.71
C LEU A 81 12.19 -3.25 -3.04
N ALA A 82 11.95 -2.89 -4.31
CA ALA A 82 10.68 -2.32 -4.73
C ALA A 82 9.51 -3.31 -4.63
N THR A 83 9.77 -4.61 -4.76
CA THR A 83 8.75 -5.68 -4.66
C THR A 83 8.65 -6.30 -3.27
N HIS A 84 9.47 -5.86 -2.31
CA HIS A 84 9.39 -6.28 -0.92
C HIS A 84 8.59 -5.26 -0.09
N TRP A 85 7.29 -5.51 0.10
CA TRP A 85 6.40 -4.59 0.80
C TRP A 85 6.47 -4.79 2.32
N ARG A 86 7.09 -3.82 3.01
CA ARG A 86 7.08 -3.75 4.49
C ARG A 86 5.70 -3.41 5.05
N LEU A 87 4.93 -2.65 4.29
CA LEU A 87 3.56 -2.28 4.61
C LEU A 87 2.71 -2.59 3.38
N LEU A 88 1.73 -3.46 3.57
CA LEU A 88 0.69 -3.74 2.59
C LEU A 88 -0.63 -3.37 3.25
N THR A 89 -1.60 -2.84 2.50
CA THR A 89 -2.86 -2.36 3.07
C THR A 89 -3.99 -2.69 2.12
N GLY A 90 -5.18 -2.95 2.65
CA GLY A 90 -6.35 -3.26 1.83
C GLY A 90 -7.59 -2.66 2.44
N GLN A 91 -8.25 -1.73 1.76
CA GLN A 91 -9.48 -1.12 2.25
C GLN A 91 -10.67 -2.03 1.96
N VAL A 92 -11.44 -2.39 2.99
CA VAL A 92 -12.68 -3.15 2.85
C VAL A 92 -13.86 -2.28 3.28
N SER A 93 -14.71 -1.90 2.33
CA SER A 93 -15.98 -1.24 2.63
C SER A 93 -17.05 -2.30 2.92
N SER A 94 -17.63 -2.28 4.11
CA SER A 94 -18.70 -3.19 4.52
C SER A 94 -19.88 -2.40 5.09
N PRO A 95 -21.13 -2.70 4.68
CA PRO A 95 -22.32 -2.13 5.28
C PRO A 95 -22.64 -2.75 6.65
N LEU A 96 -22.02 -3.88 7.00
CA LEU A 96 -22.19 -4.48 8.32
C LEU A 96 -21.39 -3.70 9.39
N PRO A 97 -21.89 -3.67 10.65
CA PRO A 97 -21.11 -3.13 11.76
C PRO A 97 -19.77 -3.89 11.89
N PRO A 98 -18.73 -3.23 12.45
CA PRO A 98 -17.44 -3.87 12.66
C PRO A 98 -17.61 -5.17 13.44
N SER A 99 -16.79 -6.17 13.12
CA SER A 99 -16.88 -7.48 13.74
C SER A 99 -16.71 -7.34 15.27
N PRO A 100 -17.44 -8.14 16.07
CA PRO A 100 -17.29 -8.13 17.51
C PRO A 100 -15.83 -8.41 17.92
N PRO A 101 -15.35 -7.85 19.05
CA PRO A 101 -13.97 -8.03 19.51
C PRO A 101 -13.53 -9.50 19.64
N TRP A 102 -14.46 -10.40 19.89
CA TRP A 102 -14.22 -11.85 20.01
C TRP A 102 -14.07 -12.58 18.67
N TRP A 103 -14.36 -11.92 17.54
CA TRP A 103 -14.20 -12.47 16.18
C TRP A 103 -12.75 -12.31 15.66
N GLY A 104 -11.93 -11.47 16.30
CA GLY A 104 -10.55 -11.20 15.89
C GLY A 104 -9.59 -12.40 15.94
N GLY A 105 -9.97 -13.51 16.58
CA GLY A 105 -9.17 -14.74 16.68
C GLY A 105 -9.50 -15.82 15.64
N ALA A 106 -10.41 -15.58 14.69
CA ALA A 106 -10.82 -16.60 13.71
C ALA A 106 -10.02 -16.54 12.39
N LEU A 107 -9.08 -15.60 12.27
CA LEU A 107 -8.22 -15.41 11.09
C LEU A 107 -6.74 -15.55 11.51
N ASP A 108 -6.37 -16.72 12.01
CA ASP A 108 -4.96 -17.08 12.17
C ASP A 108 -4.34 -17.30 10.78
N GLY A 109 -3.85 -16.21 10.17
CA GLY A 109 -3.27 -16.24 8.84
C GLY A 109 -2.74 -14.89 8.35
N VAL A 110 -1.48 -14.60 8.71
CA VAL A 110 -0.45 -13.86 7.95
C VAL A 110 -0.92 -12.74 7.00
N PHE A 111 -0.99 -11.49 7.50
CA PHE A 111 -0.93 -10.28 6.66
C PHE A 111 -0.69 -9.01 7.52
N GLN A 112 0.38 -8.26 7.27
CA GLN A 112 0.46 -6.85 7.72
C GLN A 112 -0.47 -6.06 6.80
N GLY A 113 -1.73 -5.88 7.21
CA GLY A 113 -2.75 -5.17 6.43
C GLY A 113 -3.57 -4.23 7.27
N VAL A 114 -3.38 -2.93 7.08
CA VAL A 114 -4.38 -1.95 7.56
C VAL A 114 -5.59 -2.04 6.63
N SER A 115 -6.73 -2.46 7.19
CA SER A 115 -8.03 -2.35 6.55
C SER A 115 -8.86 -1.31 7.25
N GLY A 116 -9.19 -0.24 6.52
CA GLY A 116 -10.09 0.82 6.95
C GLY A 116 -11.53 0.50 6.52
N GLY A 117 -12.44 0.35 7.48
CA GLY A 117 -13.87 0.24 7.21
C GLY A 117 -14.52 1.61 7.02
N GLY A 118 -15.00 1.93 5.82
CA GLY A 118 -15.67 3.20 5.51
C GLY A 118 -17.12 3.27 6.00
N GLY A 119 -17.37 3.17 7.31
CA GLY A 119 -18.68 3.40 7.90
C GLY A 119 -18.89 4.88 8.27
N PRO A 120 -20.14 5.41 8.23
CA PRO A 120 -20.41 6.85 8.40
C PRO A 120 -20.11 7.43 9.80
N ARG A 121 -19.61 6.64 10.76
CA ARG A 121 -19.38 7.11 12.14
C ARG A 121 -18.07 6.65 12.80
N VAL A 122 -17.47 5.51 12.41
CA VAL A 122 -16.18 5.03 12.95
C VAL A 122 -15.51 4.11 11.93
N GLY A 123 -14.24 4.34 11.62
CA GLY A 123 -13.42 3.42 10.84
C GLY A 123 -12.77 2.36 11.72
N GLY A 124 -12.95 1.08 11.40
CA GLY A 124 -12.15 -0.01 12.01
C GLY A 124 -10.75 -0.05 11.42
N THR A 125 -9.74 -0.39 12.22
CA THR A 125 -8.36 -0.66 11.77
C THR A 125 -7.89 -1.97 12.37
N GLY A 126 -7.46 -2.91 11.52
CA GLY A 126 -6.74 -4.12 11.94
C GLY A 126 -5.24 -3.96 11.65
N ILE A 127 -4.38 -4.44 12.54
CA ILE A 127 -2.93 -4.55 12.33
C ILE A 127 -2.51 -5.98 12.67
N GLY A 128 -1.79 -6.63 11.76
CA GLY A 128 -1.26 -7.99 11.94
C GLY A 128 0.26 -7.98 11.86
N GLY A 129 0.95 -8.64 12.80
CA GLY A 129 2.41 -8.77 12.81
C GLY A 129 2.87 -10.16 12.37
N VAL A 130 4.07 -10.25 11.80
CA VAL A 130 4.74 -11.53 11.54
C VAL A 130 5.43 -11.95 12.86
N GLY A 131 4.92 -12.98 13.52
CA GLY A 131 5.62 -13.62 14.62
C GLY A 131 6.92 -14.25 14.10
N GLY A 132 8.05 -13.87 14.67
CA GLY A 132 9.32 -14.54 14.42
C GLY A 132 9.24 -15.98 14.89
N GLY A 133 9.07 -16.91 13.95
CA GLY A 133 9.29 -18.32 14.20
C GLY A 133 10.78 -18.56 14.33
N GLU A 134 11.23 -18.84 15.56
CA GLU A 134 12.52 -19.48 15.81
C GLU A 134 12.53 -20.84 15.08
N LEU A 135 13.59 -21.07 14.30
CA LEU A 135 14.08 -22.41 13.95
C LEU A 135 15.44 -22.57 14.64
#